data_AF-A0A8K0WXW1-F1
#
_entry.id   AF-A0A8K0WXW1-F1
#
_cell.length_a   1.000
_cell.length_b   1.000
_cell.length_c   1.000
_cell.angle_alpha   90.00
_cell.angle_beta   90.00
_cell.angle_gamma   90.00
#
_symmetry.space_group_name_H-M   'P 1'
#
loop_
_entity.id
_entity.type
_entity.pdbx_description
1 polymer ?
#
loop_
_entity_poly.entity_id
_entity_poly.type
_entity_poly.pdbx_seq_one_letter_code
_entity_poly.pdbx_strand_id
1 'polypeptide(L)' 'MFFANEQRENVREENPGISFGQVGKILGERWKALNDKQRAPYEAKAAIDKKRYEDEKQAYNEESS' A
#
# COMPACT_ATOMS: atom_id res chain seq x y z
N MET A 1 -1.56 1.58 1.14
CA MET A 1 -0.77 1.28 -0.09
C MET A 1 0.65 1.89 0.01
N PHE A 2 1.39 1.67 1.10
CA PHE A 2 2.69 2.32 1.29
C PHE A 2 3.81 1.67 0.46
N PHE A 3 3.98 0.36 0.61
CA PHE A 3 4.97 -0.41 -0.15
C PHE A 3 4.76 -0.33 -1.66
N ALA A 4 3.52 -0.52 -2.12
CA ALA A 4 3.19 -0.49 -3.53
C ALA A 4 3.50 0.87 -4.18
N ASN A 5 3.25 1.99 -3.50
CA ASN A 5 3.56 3.32 -4.04
C ASN A 5 5.07 3.56 -4.14
N GLU A 6 5.83 3.16 -3.12
CA GLU A 6 7.29 3.32 -3.08
C GLU A 6 8.01 2.42 -4.09
N GLN A 7 7.54 1.19 -4.26
CA GLN A 7 8.11 0.24 -5.22
C GLN A 7 7.57 0.41 -6.64
N ARG A 8 6.43 1.08 -6.85
CA ARG A 8 5.84 1.27 -8.18
C ARG A 8 6.78 2.01 -9.10
N GLU A 9 7.46 3.05 -8.60
CA GLU A 9 8.43 3.82 -9.39
C GLU A 9 9.63 2.94 -9.75
N ASN A 10 10.24 2.30 -8.75
CA ASN A 10 11.33 1.33 -8.94
C ASN A 10 10.98 0.27 -9.99
N VAL A 11 9.80 -0.37 -9.90
CA VAL A 11 9.39 -1.40 -10.86
C VAL A 11 9.24 -0.83 -12.28
N ARG A 12 8.76 0.41 -12.43
CA ARG A 12 8.63 1.08 -13.74
C ARG A 12 9.99 1.49 -14.30
N GLU A 13 10.93 1.87 -13.46
CA GLU A 13 12.31 2.19 -13.87
C GLU A 13 13.07 0.92 -14.27
N GLU A 14 12.94 -0.16 -13.50
CA GLU A 14 13.51 -1.46 -13.82
C GLU A 14 12.86 -2.09 -15.07
N ASN A 15 11.59 -1.78 -15.35
CA ASN A 15 10.81 -2.33 -16.47
C ASN A 15 10.19 -1.20 -17.30
N PRO A 16 10.98 -0.49 -18.11
CA PRO A 16 10.46 0.59 -18.95
C PRO A 16 9.39 0.05 -19.92
N GLY A 17 8.23 0.70 -19.94
CA GLY A 17 7.10 0.31 -20.81
C GLY A 17 6.14 -0.73 -20.23
N ILE A 18 6.34 -1.18 -18.99
CA ILE A 18 5.43 -2.09 -18.30
C ILE A 18 4.05 -1.47 -18.06
N SER A 19 2.99 -2.27 -18.22
CA SER A 19 1.62 -1.82 -17.95
C SER A 19 1.31 -1.74 -16.45
N PHE A 20 0.39 -0.86 -16.06
CA PHE A 20 -0.01 -0.73 -14.65
C PHE A 20 -0.49 -2.05 -14.02
N GLY A 21 -1.22 -2.88 -14.79
CA GLY A 21 -1.66 -4.20 -14.32
C GLY A 21 -0.50 -5.15 -14.02
N GLN A 22 0.55 -5.13 -14.85
CA GLN A 22 1.76 -5.92 -14.59
C GLN A 22 2.56 -5.39 -13.41
N VAL A 23 2.64 -4.06 -13.24
CA VAL A 23 3.25 -3.46 -12.05
C VAL A 23 2.56 -3.93 -10.79
N GLY A 24 1.21 -3.92 -10.76
CA GLY A 24 0.44 -4.44 -9.63
C GLY A 24 0.76 -5.91 -9.32
N LYS A 25 0.92 -6.74 -10.35
CA LYS A 25 1.29 -8.16 -10.19
C LYS A 25 2.68 -8.31 -9.57
N ILE A 26 3.69 -7.61 -10.10
CA ILE A 26 5.07 -7.64 -9.58
C ILE A 26 5.12 -7.14 -8.14
N LEU A 27 4.42 -6.04 -7.84
CA LEU A 27 4.36 -5.49 -6.48
C LEU A 27 3.74 -6.49 -5.50
N GLY A 28 2.68 -7.21 -5.92
CA GLY A 28 2.08 -8.28 -5.12
C GLY A 28 3.03 -9.46 -4.88
N GLU A 29 3.79 -9.85 -5.89
CA GLU A 29 4.81 -10.90 -5.76
C GLU A 29 5.96 -10.47 -4.85
N ARG A 30 6.49 -9.24 -5.02
CA ARG A 30 7.52 -8.66 -4.15
C ARG A 30 7.03 -8.57 -2.70
N TRP A 31 5.79 -8.15 -2.48
CA TRP A 31 5.20 -8.09 -1.14
C TRP A 31 5.12 -9.48 -0.47
N LYS A 32 4.73 -10.51 -1.23
CA LYS A 32 4.72 -11.89 -0.74
C LYS A 32 6.13 -12.41 -0.47
N ALA A 33 7.11 -11.98 -1.26
CA ALA A 33 8.52 -12.32 -1.10
C ALA A 33 9.22 -11.56 0.04
N LEU A 34 8.67 -10.44 0.51
CA LEU A 34 9.18 -9.74 1.70
C LEU A 34 9.03 -10.62 2.94
N ASN A 35 10.04 -10.56 3.80
CA ASN A 35 10.00 -11.20 5.12
C ASN A 35 9.18 -10.37 6.11
N ASP A 36 8.72 -10.99 7.21
CA ASP A 36 7.90 -10.32 8.22
C ASP A 36 8.55 -9.06 8.80
N LYS A 37 9.88 -9.06 8.98
CA LYS A 37 10.62 -7.87 9.44
C LYS A 37 10.54 -6.70 8.46
N GLN A 38 10.49 -6.98 7.17
CA GLN A 38 10.40 -5.96 6.11
C GLN A 38 8.95 -5.50 5.93
N ARG A 39 7.97 -6.40 6.08
CA ARG A 39 6.55 -6.06 6.03
C ARG A 39 6.07 -5.29 7.27
N ALA A 40 6.60 -5.61 8.45
CA ALA A 40 6.23 -5.02 9.73
C ALA A 40 6.10 -3.49 9.72
N PRO A 41 7.07 -2.69 9.24
CA PRO A 41 6.91 -1.23 9.19
C PRO A 41 5.79 -0.78 8.24
N TYR A 42 5.57 -1.47 7.12
CA TYR A 42 4.51 -1.14 6.18
C TYR A 42 3.12 -1.55 6.69
N GLU A 43 3.02 -2.69 7.37
CA GLU A 43 1.79 -3.14 8.02
C GLU A 43 1.43 -2.26 9.21
N ALA A 44 2.40 -1.85 10.02
CA ALA A 44 2.19 -0.89 11.10
C ALA A 44 1.67 0.46 10.55
N LYS A 45 2.30 1.00 9.50
CA LYS A 45 1.82 2.22 8.82
C LYS A 45 0.41 2.04 8.27
N ALA A 46 0.12 0.91 7.62
CA ALA A 46 -1.20 0.61 7.08
C ALA A 46 -2.26 0.46 8.17
N ALA A 47 -1.92 -0.13 9.33
CA ALA A 47 -2.82 -0.28 10.46
C ALA A 47 -3.13 1.08 11.11
N ILE A 48 -2.13 1.95 11.27
CA ILE A 48 -2.32 3.31 11.79
C ILE A 48 -3.21 4.13 10.85
N ASP A 49 -2.92 4.09 9.55
CA ASP A 49 -3.68 4.82 8.54
C ASP A 49 -5.13 4.30 8.44
N LYS A 50 -5.31 2.97 8.48
CA LYS A 50 -6.64 2.36 8.52
C LYS A 50 -7.42 2.81 9.75
N LYS A 51 -6.80 2.82 10.94
CA LYS A 51 -7.45 3.29 12.16
C LYS A 51 -7.85 4.76 12.05
N ARG A 52 -6.98 5.62 11.51
CA ARG A 52 -7.30 7.03 11.28
C ARG A 52 -8.48 7.19 10.32
N TYR A 53 -8.49 6.43 9.24
CA TYR A 53 -9.60 6.44 8.27
C TYR A 53 -10.90 5.91 8.88
N GLU A 54 -10.86 4.88 9.74
CA GLU A 54 -12.04 4.38 10.44
C GLU A 54 -12.60 5.42 11.43
N ASP A 55 -11.73 6.08 12.21
CA ASP A 55 -12.09 7.18 13.11
C ASP A 55 -12.67 8.37 12.34
N GLU A 56 -11.99 8.85 11.29
CA GLU A 56 -12.45 9.94 10.42
C GLU A 56 -13.77 9.56 9.72
N LYS A 57 -13.94 8.30 9.31
CA LYS A 57 -15.18 7.83 8.68
C LYS A 57 -16.33 7.77 9.68
N GLN A 58 -16.09 7.38 10.93
CA GLN A 58 -17.12 7.44 11.98
C GLN A 58 -17.51 8.89 12.28
N ALA A 59 -16.53 9.78 12.46
CA ALA A 59 -16.80 11.21 12.67
C ALA A 59 -17.56 11.83 11.48
N TYR A 60 -17.17 11.51 10.25
CA TYR A 60 -17.86 11.98 9.05
C TYR A 60 -19.30 11.43 8.92
N ASN A 61 -19.52 10.17 9.31
CA ASN A 61 -20.84 9.55 9.28
C ASN A 61 -21.76 10.06 10.40
N GLU A 62 -21.20 10.52 11.53
CA GLU A 62 -21.96 11.19 12.61
C GLU A 62 -22.25 12.66 12.31
N GLU A 63 -21.34 13.38 11.64
CA GLU A 63 -21.55 14.78 11.25
C GLU A 63 -22.50 14.94 10.04
N SER A 64 -22.77 13.85 9.31
CA SER A 64 -23.67 13.83 8.15
C SER A 64 -25.09 13.28 8.46
N SER A 65 -25.45 13.09 9.74
CA SER A 65 -26.77 12.58 10.18
C SER A 65 -27.61 13.59 10.96
#